data_AF-A0AAV4CPM4-F1
#
_entry.id   AF-A0AAV4CPM4-F1
#
_cell.length_a   1.000
_cell.length_b   1.000
_cell.length_c   1.000
_cell.angle_alpha   90.00
_cell.angle_beta   90.00
_cell.angle_gamma   90.00
#
_symmetry.space_group_name_H-M   'P 1'
#
loop_
_entity.id
_entity.type
_entity.pdbx_description
1 polymer ?
#
loop_
_entity_poly.entity_id
_entity_poly.type
_entity_poly.pdbx_seq_one_letter_code
_entity_poly.pdbx_strand_id
1 'polypeptide(L)'
;MATVFWDAKGVILLDILPQGQCINAAQYCSTLDRLKEAIRRKRPGLLRRGVVLQHDNATPHSANLTQQWLQRTVGKFFLILPTVQTWHPLTFICLDP
;
A
#
# COMPACT_ATOMS: atom_id res chain seq x y z
N MET A 1 -10.36 8.37 8.38
CA MET A 1 -9.35 8.46 7.29
C MET A 1 -9.59 7.29 6.34
N ALA A 2 -9.33 7.41 5.04
CA ALA A 2 -9.56 6.32 4.09
C ALA A 2 -8.30 6.04 3.27
N THR A 3 -7.91 4.78 3.16
CA THR A 3 -6.74 4.35 2.39
C THR A 3 -7.22 3.61 1.15
N VAL A 4 -6.73 4.03 -0.02
CA VAL A 4 -7.15 3.46 -1.32
C VAL A 4 -5.94 2.89 -2.05
N PHE A 5 -6.07 1.64 -2.49
CA PHE A 5 -5.11 0.96 -3.36
C PHE A 5 -5.74 0.67 -4.71
N TRP A 6 -5.06 1.04 -5.78
CA TRP A 6 -5.55 0.87 -7.15
C TRP A 6 -4.40 0.64 -8.13
N ASP A 7 -4.74 0.09 -9.29
CA ASP A 7 -3.86 -0.10 -10.45
C ASP A 7 -4.49 0.51 -11.72
N ALA A 8 -3.84 0.38 -12.86
CA ALA A 8 -4.37 0.87 -14.14
C ALA A 8 -5.75 0.27 -14.52
N LYS A 9 -6.15 -0.83 -13.88
CA LYS A 9 -7.45 -1.51 -14.08
C LYS A 9 -8.47 -1.12 -13.00
N GLY A 10 -8.14 -0.22 -12.09
CA GLY A 10 -9.04 0.37 -11.09
C GLY A 10 -8.73 -0.04 -9.64
N VAL A 11 -9.73 0.16 -8.76
CA VAL A 11 -9.55 0.03 -7.31
C VAL A 11 -9.48 -1.44 -6.85
N ILE A 12 -8.40 -1.77 -6.14
CA ILE A 12 -8.14 -3.09 -5.58
C ILE A 12 -8.68 -3.17 -4.15
N LEU A 13 -8.37 -2.21 -3.29
CA LEU A 13 -8.80 -2.18 -1.90
C LEU A 13 -9.12 -0.75 -1.45
N LEU A 14 -10.23 -0.60 -0.73
CA LEU A 14 -10.58 0.60 0.02
C LEU A 14 -10.69 0.20 1.49
N ASP A 15 -9.86 0.78 2.34
CA ASP A 15 -9.86 0.55 3.78
C ASP A 15 -10.24 1.85 4.49
N ILE A 16 -11.38 1.85 5.16
CA ILE A 16 -11.91 3.04 5.85
C ILE A 16 -11.65 2.88 7.33
N LEU A 17 -10.83 3.76 7.90
CA LEU A 17 -10.63 3.81 9.34
C LEU A 17 -11.80 4.56 10.00
N PRO A 18 -12.30 4.03 11.14
CA PRO A 18 -13.24 4.72 12.01
C PRO A 18 -12.77 6.14 12.35
N GLN A 19 -13.75 7.01 12.62
CA GLN A 19 -13.48 8.40 12.98
C GLN A 19 -12.65 8.46 14.27
N GLY A 20 -11.64 9.34 14.28
CA GLY A 20 -10.75 9.53 15.43
C GLY A 20 -9.58 8.53 15.53
N GLN A 21 -9.47 7.56 14.61
CA GLN A 21 -8.34 6.63 14.58
C GLN A 21 -7.28 7.04 13.55
N CYS A 22 -6.02 6.99 13.97
CA CYS A 22 -4.85 7.19 13.12
C CYS A 22 -4.28 5.84 12.69
N ILE A 23 -3.79 5.75 11.45
CA ILE A 23 -3.04 4.57 11.01
C ILE A 23 -1.73 4.52 11.79
N ASN A 24 -1.57 3.46 12.58
CA ASN A 24 -0.28 3.06 13.13
C ASN A 24 0.35 1.97 12.25
N ALA A 25 1.63 1.65 12.48
CA ALA A 25 2.35 0.68 11.68
C ALA A 25 1.70 -0.72 11.69
N ALA A 26 1.16 -1.16 12.83
CA ALA A 26 0.53 -2.48 12.95
C ALA A 26 -0.78 -2.57 12.16
N GLN A 27 -1.61 -1.53 12.23
CA GLN A 27 -2.82 -1.41 11.41
C GLN A 27 -2.47 -1.37 9.93
N TYR A 28 -1.45 -0.61 9.55
CA TYR A 28 -0.99 -0.57 8.17
C TYR A 28 -0.55 -1.95 7.66
N CYS A 29 0.22 -2.72 8.47
CA CYS A 29 0.55 -4.11 8.11
C CYS A 29 -0.69 -4.99 7.92
N SER A 30 -1.72 -4.84 8.77
CA SER A 30 -2.99 -5.56 8.60
C SER A 30 -3.71 -5.17 7.31
N THR A 31 -3.71 -3.88 6.95
CA THR A 31 -4.25 -3.40 5.67
C THR A 31 -3.47 -3.99 4.49
N LEU A 32 -2.15 -4.12 4.60
CA LEU A 32 -1.31 -4.73 3.57
C LEU A 32 -1.58 -6.24 3.42
N ASP A 33 -1.87 -6.96 4.49
CA ASP A 33 -2.32 -8.36 4.42
C ASP A 33 -3.65 -8.48 3.65
N ARG A 34 -4.62 -7.60 3.95
CA ARG A 34 -5.89 -7.53 3.21
C ARG A 34 -5.65 -7.17 1.74
N LEU A 35 -4.72 -6.28 1.45
CA LEU A 35 -4.35 -5.91 0.08
C LEU A 35 -3.80 -7.11 -0.68
N LYS A 36 -2.91 -7.90 -0.07
CA LYS A 36 -2.37 -9.12 -0.68
C LYS A 36 -3.48 -10.10 -1.06
N GLU A 37 -4.45 -10.30 -0.18
CA GLU A 37 -5.60 -11.14 -0.47
C GLU A 37 -6.49 -10.56 -1.58
N ALA A 38 -6.72 -9.24 -1.56
CA ALA A 38 -7.50 -8.56 -2.58
C ALA A 38 -6.83 -8.66 -3.95
N ILE A 39 -5.51 -8.52 -4.03
CA ILE A 39 -4.73 -8.74 -5.27
C ILE A 39 -4.90 -10.19 -5.73
N ARG A 40 -4.74 -11.17 -4.83
CA ARG A 40 -4.90 -12.59 -5.17
C ARG A 40 -6.28 -12.89 -5.79
N ARG A 41 -7.34 -12.24 -5.31
CA ARG A 41 -8.71 -12.41 -5.81
C ARG A 41 -9.01 -11.61 -7.07
N LYS A 42 -8.66 -10.33 -7.10
CA LYS A 42 -9.03 -9.38 -8.18
C LYS A 42 -8.04 -9.35 -9.35
N ARG A 43 -6.80 -9.77 -9.13
CA ARG A 43 -5.67 -9.72 -10.08
C ARG A 43 -4.86 -11.04 -10.03
N PRO A 44 -5.47 -12.18 -10.39
CA PRO A 44 -4.77 -13.46 -10.35
C PRO A 44 -3.50 -13.43 -11.21
N GLY A 45 -2.39 -13.92 -10.64
CA GLY A 45 -1.08 -13.92 -11.29
C GLY A 45 -0.23 -12.67 -11.10
N LEU A 46 -0.80 -11.55 -10.61
CA LEU A 46 -0.06 -10.31 -10.39
C LEU A 46 1.06 -10.49 -9.35
N LEU A 47 0.77 -11.15 -8.23
CA LEU A 47 1.77 -11.47 -7.21
C LEU A 47 2.92 -12.34 -7.75
N ARG A 48 2.69 -13.17 -8.77
CA ARG A 48 3.74 -14.00 -9.39
C ARG A 48 4.62 -13.20 -10.35
N ARG A 49 4.07 -12.18 -11.01
CA ARG A 49 4.81 -11.28 -11.90
C ARG A 49 5.70 -10.28 -11.13
N GLY A 50 5.41 -10.11 -9.86
CA GLY A 50 6.00 -9.06 -9.03
C GLY A 50 5.07 -7.87 -8.98
N VAL A 51 5.04 -7.22 -7.81
CA VAL A 51 4.25 -6.03 -7.55
C VAL A 51 5.21 -4.93 -7.14
N VAL A 52 5.00 -3.72 -7.62
CA VAL A 52 5.66 -2.53 -7.08
C VAL A 52 4.63 -1.73 -6.31
N LEU A 53 4.87 -1.60 -5.00
CA LEU A 53 4.04 -0.75 -4.15
C LEU A 53 4.65 0.65 -4.08
N GLN A 54 3.90 1.64 -4.55
CA GLN A 54 4.25 3.06 -4.44
C GLN A 54 3.46 3.70 -3.31
N HIS A 55 4.16 4.28 -2.34
CA HIS A 55 3.57 4.95 -1.19
C HIS A 55 4.43 6.13 -0.70
N ASP A 56 3.83 7.01 0.08
CA ASP A 56 4.51 8.13 0.73
C ASP A 56 5.37 7.66 1.93
N ASN A 57 6.34 8.49 2.32
CA ASN A 57 7.27 8.21 3.42
C ASN A 57 6.67 8.55 4.81
N ALA A 58 5.37 8.32 5.01
CA ALA A 58 4.73 8.57 6.29
C ALA A 58 5.32 7.66 7.37
N THR A 59 5.40 8.15 8.61
CA THR A 59 5.97 7.42 9.75
C THR A 59 5.48 5.97 9.90
N PRO A 60 4.17 5.64 9.78
CA PRO A 60 3.72 4.25 9.84
C PRO A 60 4.20 3.39 8.66
N HIS A 61 4.44 3.97 7.48
CA HIS A 61 4.87 3.22 6.30
C HIS A 61 6.39 2.95 6.31
N SER A 62 7.15 3.83 6.96
CA SER A 62 8.60 3.72 7.10
C SER A 62 9.03 3.02 8.40
N ALA A 63 8.06 2.63 9.23
CA ALA A 63 8.30 1.86 10.43
C ALA A 63 8.94 0.50 10.10
N ASN A 64 9.85 0.04 10.96
CA ASN A 64 10.59 -1.21 10.77
C ASN A 64 9.66 -2.42 10.57
N LEU A 65 8.55 -2.47 11.31
CA LEU A 65 7.53 -3.51 11.16
C LEU A 65 6.98 -3.58 9.73
N THR A 66 6.68 -2.43 9.14
CA THR A 66 6.16 -2.34 7.77
C THR A 66 7.24 -2.69 6.76
N GLN A 67 8.46 -2.19 6.94
CA GLN A 67 9.59 -2.53 6.07
C GLN A 67 9.88 -4.03 6.05
N GLN A 68 9.82 -4.70 7.20
CA GLN A 68 9.95 -6.16 7.29
C GLN A 68 8.82 -6.90 6.57
N TRP A 69 7.57 -6.46 6.73
CA TRP A 69 6.43 -7.04 6.03
C TRP A 69 6.59 -6.93 4.51
N LEU A 70 7.00 -5.73 4.06
CA LEU A 70 7.23 -5.39 2.67
C LEU A 70 8.30 -6.31 2.08
N GLN A 71 9.50 -6.35 2.67
CA GLN A 71 10.61 -7.21 2.22
C GLN A 71 10.22 -8.68 2.05
N ARG A 72 9.36 -9.22 2.95
CA ARG A 72 8.90 -10.61 2.87
C ARG A 72 7.88 -10.87 1.75
N THR A 73 7.13 -9.85 1.32
CA THR A 73 5.89 -10.07 0.56
C THR A 73 5.93 -9.57 -0.88
N VAL A 74 6.44 -8.37 -1.12
CA VAL A 74 6.28 -7.68 -2.42
C VAL A 74 7.62 -7.55 -3.18
N GLY A 75 8.75 -7.67 -2.49
CA GLY A 75 10.09 -7.81 -3.10
C GLY A 75 10.67 -6.56 -3.75
N LYS A 76 9.86 -5.59 -4.22
CA LYS A 76 10.30 -4.30 -4.76
C LYS A 76 9.40 -3.15 -4.28
N PHE A 77 10.02 -2.12 -3.71
CA PHE A 77 9.34 -0.93 -3.17
C PHE A 77 9.86 0.32 -3.86
N PHE A 78 8.95 1.24 -4.18
CA PHE A 78 9.33 2.57 -4.63
C PHE A 78 8.78 3.60 -3.64
N LEU A 79 9.68 4.11 -2.79
CA LEU A 79 9.38 5.26 -1.95
C LEU A 79 9.42 6.50 -2.84
N ILE A 80 8.32 7.27 -2.88
CA ILE A 80 8.35 8.56 -3.56
C ILE A 80 9.17 9.51 -2.69
N LEU A 81 10.24 10.09 -3.23
CA LEU A 81 11.02 11.13 -2.53
C LEU A 81 10.11 12.34 -2.24
N PRO A 82 10.31 13.03 -1.09
CA PRO A 82 9.42 14.11 -0.63
C PRO A 82 9.45 15.37 -1.51
N THR A 83 10.15 15.37 -2.65
CA THR A 83 10.35 16.54 -3.50
C THR A 83 9.14 16.92 -4.37
N VAL A 84 8.06 16.14 -4.38
CA VAL A 84 6.81 16.51 -5.07
C VAL A 84 5.61 16.34 -4.14
N GLN A 85 5.49 17.25 -3.18
CA GLN A 85 4.30 17.37 -2.34
C GLN A 85 3.21 18.15 -3.09
N THR A 86 2.64 17.56 -4.15
CA THR A 86 1.44 18.09 -4.81
C THR A 86 0.20 17.36 -4.29
N TRP A 87 -0.32 17.87 -3.17
CA TRP A 87 -1.74 17.91 -2.77
C TRP A 87 -2.66 16.74 -3.17
N HIS A 88 -2.37 15.50 -2.79
CA HIS A 88 -3.43 14.48 -2.67
C HIS A 88 -3.15 13.57 -1.47
N PRO A 89 -4.01 13.55 -0.44
CA PRO A 89 -3.70 12.81 0.78
C PRO A 89 -3.77 11.28 0.69
N LEU A 90 -4.15 10.64 -0.42
CA LEU A 90 -4.66 9.25 -0.36
C LEU A 90 -4.33 8.32 -1.55
N THR A 91 -3.21 8.47 -2.26
CA THR A 91 -3.00 7.72 -3.51
C THR A 91 -1.85 6.70 -3.40
N PHE A 92 -2.16 5.44 -3.10
CA PHE A 92 -1.22 4.32 -3.22
C PHE A 92 -1.40 3.65 -4.59
N ILE A 93 -0.37 3.67 -5.42
CA ILE A 93 -0.38 3.07 -6.76
C ILE A 93 0.33 1.72 -6.68
N CYS A 94 -0.39 0.64 -7.02
CA CYS A 94 0.19 -0.66 -7.29
C CYS A 94 0.54 -0.68 -8.78
N LEU A 95 1.82 -0.50 -9.12
CA LEU A 95 2.27 -0.58 -10.50
C LEU A 95 2.48 -2.06 -10.88
N ASP A 96 1.79 -2.50 -11.94
CA ASP A 96 2.15 -3.70 -12.69
C ASP A 96 3.56 -3.48 -13.30
N PRO A 97 4.46 -4.48 -13.30
CA PRO A 97 5.68 -4.44 -14.10
C PRO A 97 5.40 -4.64 -15.59
#